data_AF-A0A8F2E4I1-F1
#
_entry.id   AF-A0A8F2E4I1-F1
#
_cell.length_a   1.000
_cell.length_b   1.000
_cell.length_c   1.000
_cell.angle_alpha   90.00
_cell.angle_beta   90.00
_cell.angle_gamma   90.00
#
_symmetry.space_group_name_H-M   'P 1'
#
loop_
_entity.id
_entity.type
_entity.pdbx_description
1 polymer ?
#
loop_
_entity_poly.entity_id
_entity_poly.type
_entity_poly.pdbx_seq_one_letter_code
_entity_poly.pdbx_strand_id
1 'polypeptide(L)'
;MNKEIIEKNESLEEEKQLDTSSELNDLKENLFSIEVEELKKSLEEAKSQIAELEKARKENEKYENHLLDYVKKEWELLGVKKPLNKTNIDIKTLDYKNLRKSILAFLDKEGLAFEPISINPVNRKIDSDNKVNNVRIVNGIVIK
;
A
#
# COMPACT_ATOMS: atom_id res chain seq x y z
N MET A 1 81.52 20.20 2.68
CA MET A 1 80.47 21.22 2.46
C MET A 1 79.35 20.75 1.54
N ASN A 2 79.61 20.22 0.34
CA ASN A 2 78.51 19.82 -0.57
C ASN A 2 77.68 18.60 -0.11
N LYS A 3 78.26 17.63 0.62
CA LYS A 3 77.51 16.43 1.09
C LYS A 3 76.43 16.75 2.13
N GLU A 4 76.74 17.57 3.14
CA GLU A 4 75.76 17.96 4.18
C GLU A 4 74.58 18.77 3.61
N ILE A 5 74.81 19.56 2.56
CA ILE A 5 73.74 20.33 1.91
C ILE A 5 72.80 19.40 1.13
N ILE A 6 73.35 18.36 0.49
CA ILE A 6 72.57 17.37 -0.26
C ILE A 6 71.74 16.50 0.70
N GLU A 7 72.36 15.96 1.76
CA GLU A 7 71.65 15.14 2.77
C GLU A 7 70.53 15.93 3.47
N LYS A 8 70.75 17.22 3.74
CA LYS A 8 69.75 18.07 4.38
C LYS A 8 68.59 18.43 3.44
N ASN A 9 68.83 18.53 2.14
CA ASN A 9 67.79 18.74 1.15
C ASN A 9 66.96 17.48 0.89
N GLU A 10 67.60 16.30 0.83
CA GLU A 10 66.92 15.00 0.70
C GLU A 10 66.01 14.74 1.91
N SER A 11 66.50 14.99 3.13
CA SER A 11 65.68 14.88 4.35
C SER A 11 64.48 15.83 4.36
N LEU A 12 64.62 17.05 3.86
CA LEU A 12 63.53 18.03 3.77
C LEU A 12 62.48 17.66 2.71
N GLU A 13 62.89 17.00 1.61
CA GLU A 13 61.97 16.48 0.61
C GLU A 13 61.22 15.25 1.13
N GLU A 14 61.89 14.36 1.86
CA GLU A 14 61.26 13.19 2.49
C GLU A 14 60.23 13.60 3.56
N GLU A 15 60.55 14.58 4.43
CA GLU A 15 59.59 15.10 5.42
C GLU A 15 58.36 15.73 4.75
N LYS A 16 58.53 16.52 3.68
CA LYS A 16 57.41 17.09 2.93
C LYS A 16 56.56 16.03 2.23
N GLN A 17 57.17 14.97 1.71
CA GLN A 17 56.45 13.85 1.11
C GLN A 17 55.67 13.04 2.17
N LEU A 18 56.23 12.90 3.37
CA LEU A 18 55.55 12.25 4.49
C LEU A 18 54.31 13.06 4.94
N ASP A 19 54.47 14.37 5.10
CA ASP A 19 53.39 15.28 5.55
C ASP A 19 52.23 15.28 4.54
N THR A 20 52.54 15.41 3.25
CA THR A 20 51.53 15.39 2.18
C THR A 20 50.83 14.03 2.05
N SER A 21 51.52 12.92 2.33
CA SER A 21 50.90 11.60 2.36
C SER A 21 49.95 11.42 3.55
N SER A 22 50.25 12.03 4.70
CA SER A 22 49.38 11.98 5.89
C SER A 22 48.08 12.76 5.65
N GLU A 23 48.18 14.00 5.17
CA GLU A 23 47.01 14.85 4.87
C GLU A 23 46.08 14.20 3.83
N LEU A 24 46.65 13.50 2.85
CA LEU A 24 45.89 12.83 1.79
C LEU A 24 45.16 11.58 2.30
N ASN A 25 45.68 10.91 3.33
CA ASN A 25 44.98 9.81 4.01
C ASN A 25 43.84 10.33 4.89
N ASP A 26 44.06 11.41 5.64
CA ASP A 26 43.01 12.03 6.46
C ASP A 26 41.83 12.55 5.61
N LEU A 27 42.11 13.11 4.44
CA LEU A 27 41.08 13.53 3.48
C LEU A 27 40.28 12.34 2.94
N LYS A 28 40.94 11.22 2.63
CA LYS A 28 40.27 10.00 2.16
C LYS A 28 39.38 9.40 3.24
N GLU A 29 39.88 9.28 4.47
CA GLU A 29 39.10 8.74 5.60
C GLU A 29 37.85 9.59 5.87
N ASN A 30 37.98 10.92 5.82
CA ASN A 30 36.84 11.82 5.97
C ASN A 30 35.82 11.66 4.82
N LEU A 31 36.28 11.52 3.58
CA LEU A 31 35.40 11.31 2.43
C LEU A 31 34.62 9.98 2.55
N PHE A 32 35.32 8.88 2.88
CA PHE A 32 34.69 7.58 3.11
C PHE A 32 33.69 7.62 4.26
N SER A 33 34.01 8.34 5.34
CA SER A 33 33.09 8.51 6.48
C SER A 33 31.80 9.22 6.06
N ILE A 34 31.89 10.28 5.25
CA ILE A 34 30.73 11.00 4.71
C ILE A 34 29.90 10.09 3.81
N GLU A 35 30.51 9.37 2.86
CA GLU A 35 29.79 8.46 1.95
C GLU A 35 29.06 7.35 2.70
N VAL A 36 29.69 6.78 3.74
CA VAL A 36 29.06 5.76 4.59
C VAL A 36 27.86 6.33 5.33
N GLU A 37 27.95 7.56 5.84
CA GLU A 37 26.86 8.20 6.58
C GLU A 37 25.69 8.57 5.65
N GLU A 38 25.97 9.03 4.43
CA GLU A 38 24.97 9.26 3.40
C GLU A 38 24.25 7.97 2.98
N LEU A 39 24.99 6.87 2.79
CA LEU A 39 24.43 5.56 2.48
C LEU A 39 23.55 5.03 3.61
N LYS A 40 23.94 5.20 4.88
CA LYS A 40 23.10 4.83 6.04
C LYS A 40 21.81 5.63 6.05
N LYS A 41 21.87 6.94 5.77
CA LYS A 41 20.69 7.79 5.72
C LYS A 41 19.74 7.35 4.62
N SER A 42 20.26 7.09 3.42
CA SER A 42 19.45 6.59 2.29
C SER A 42 18.83 5.21 2.59
N LEU A 43 19.58 4.32 3.25
CA LEU A 43 19.07 3.03 3.70
C LEU A 43 17.90 3.20 4.69
N GLU A 44 18.01 4.13 5.63
CA GLU A 44 16.97 4.38 6.63
C GLU A 44 15.71 5.00 6.01
N GLU A 45 15.88 5.94 5.07
CA GLU A 45 14.78 6.49 4.27
C GLU A 45 14.07 5.39 3.46
N ALA A 46 14.83 4.50 2.81
CA ALA A 46 14.28 3.38 2.05
C ALA A 46 13.51 2.41 2.96
N LYS A 47 14.02 2.09 4.14
CA LYS A 47 13.30 1.25 5.13
C LYS A 47 12.00 1.89 5.57
N SER A 48 11.99 3.19 5.83
CA SER A 48 10.80 3.93 6.22
C SER A 48 9.74 3.87 5.12
N GLN A 49 10.12 4.12 3.86
CA GLN A 49 9.22 4.02 2.71
C GLN A 49 8.66 2.60 2.51
N ILE A 50 9.48 1.56 2.69
CA ILE A 50 9.02 0.17 2.63
C ILE A 50 7.95 -0.09 3.71
N ALA A 51 8.18 0.36 4.94
CA ALA A 51 7.22 0.17 6.03
C ALA A 51 5.87 0.87 5.75
N GLU A 52 5.90 2.08 5.18
CA GLU A 52 4.70 2.80 4.76
C GLU A 52 3.94 2.07 3.65
N LEU A 53 4.66 1.59 2.62
CA LEU A 53 4.07 0.81 1.54
C LEU A 53 3.45 -0.51 2.02
N GLU A 54 4.10 -1.20 2.96
CA GLU A 54 3.55 -2.41 3.57
C GLU A 54 2.27 -2.12 4.36
N LYS A 55 2.22 -1.00 5.09
CA LYS A 55 1.02 -0.58 5.80
C LYS A 55 -0.12 -0.29 4.82
N ALA A 56 0.14 0.51 3.78
CA ALA A 56 -0.84 0.83 2.74
C ALA A 56 -1.34 -0.45 2.03
N ARG A 57 -0.44 -1.40 1.75
CA ARG A 57 -0.82 -2.70 1.17
C ARG A 57 -1.78 -3.46 2.08
N LYS A 58 -1.49 -3.56 3.39
CA LYS A 58 -2.37 -4.26 4.35
C LYS A 58 -3.75 -3.59 4.46
N GLU A 59 -3.80 -2.27 4.40
CA GLU A 59 -5.06 -1.52 4.38
C GLU A 59 -5.86 -1.78 3.09
N ASN A 60 -5.20 -1.80 1.94
CA ASN A 60 -5.82 -2.18 0.67
C ASN A 60 -6.35 -3.61 0.67
N GLU A 61 -5.60 -4.57 1.20
CA GLU A 61 -6.05 -5.97 1.34
C GLU A 61 -7.33 -6.06 2.19
N LYS A 62 -7.42 -5.30 3.29
CA LYS A 62 -8.66 -5.23 4.11
C LYS A 62 -9.82 -4.64 3.31
N TYR A 63 -9.57 -3.57 2.56
CA TYR A 63 -10.60 -2.94 1.74
C TYR A 63 -11.10 -3.88 0.63
N GLU A 64 -10.20 -4.59 -0.06
CA GLU A 64 -10.56 -5.59 -1.06
C GLU A 64 -11.43 -6.71 -0.48
N ASN A 65 -11.10 -7.20 0.72
CA ASN A 65 -11.92 -8.19 1.42
C ASN A 65 -13.33 -7.64 1.75
N HIS A 66 -13.42 -6.38 2.18
CA HIS A 66 -14.72 -5.76 2.41
C HIS A 66 -15.55 -5.66 1.11
N LEU A 67 -14.93 -5.25 0.01
CA LEU A 67 -15.61 -5.21 -1.29
C LEU A 67 -16.11 -6.59 -1.71
N LEU A 68 -15.27 -7.63 -1.57
CA LEU A 68 -15.66 -9.01 -1.85
C LEU A 68 -16.86 -9.45 -1.01
N ASP A 69 -16.91 -9.09 0.27
CA ASP A 69 -18.05 -9.39 1.15
C ASP A 69 -19.34 -8.70 0.68
N TYR A 70 -19.25 -7.46 0.20
CA TYR A 70 -20.41 -6.76 -0.39
C TYR A 70 -20.91 -7.47 -1.65
N VAL A 71 -20.00 -7.84 -2.56
CA VAL A 71 -20.37 -8.58 -3.77
C VAL A 71 -20.98 -9.92 -3.40
N LYS A 72 -20.38 -10.67 -2.47
CA LYS A 72 -20.86 -11.97 -2.03
C LYS A 72 -22.27 -11.91 -1.46
N LYS A 73 -22.55 -10.92 -0.60
CA LYS A 73 -23.91 -10.71 -0.07
C LYS A 73 -24.91 -10.46 -1.19
N GLU A 74 -24.61 -9.55 -2.10
CA GLU A 74 -25.53 -9.24 -3.21
C GLU A 74 -25.72 -10.43 -4.15
N TRP A 75 -24.65 -11.18 -4.42
CA TRP A 75 -24.65 -12.42 -5.20
C TRP A 75 -25.57 -13.49 -4.60
N GLU A 76 -25.50 -13.66 -3.28
CA GLU A 76 -26.38 -14.56 -2.53
C GLU A 76 -27.84 -14.07 -2.54
N LEU A 77 -28.08 -12.76 -2.38
CA LEU A 77 -29.42 -12.17 -2.46
C LEU A 77 -30.08 -12.34 -3.83
N LEU A 78 -29.29 -12.23 -4.89
CA LEU A 78 -29.73 -12.51 -6.27
C LEU A 78 -30.00 -14.00 -6.52
N GLY A 79 -29.59 -14.88 -5.61
CA GLY A 79 -29.76 -16.33 -5.72
C GLY A 79 -29.06 -16.90 -6.96
N VAL A 80 -27.85 -16.42 -7.23
CA VAL A 80 -27.03 -16.96 -8.33
C VAL A 80 -26.61 -18.39 -8.00
N LYS A 81 -26.92 -19.34 -8.89
CA LYS A 81 -26.67 -20.77 -8.63
C LYS A 81 -25.18 -21.13 -8.60
N LYS A 82 -24.35 -20.38 -9.35
CA LYS A 82 -22.91 -20.60 -9.42
C LYS A 82 -22.21 -19.86 -8.27
N PRO A 83 -21.35 -20.53 -7.48
CA PRO A 83 -20.57 -19.87 -6.45
C PRO A 83 -19.68 -18.75 -7.00
N LEU A 84 -19.59 -17.63 -6.29
CA LEU A 84 -18.79 -16.46 -6.69
C LEU A 84 -17.32 -16.84 -6.96
N ASN A 85 -16.72 -17.68 -6.10
CA ASN A 85 -15.33 -18.14 -6.21
C ASN A 85 -15.07 -19.08 -7.41
N LYS A 86 -16.11 -19.60 -8.07
CA LYS A 86 -16.00 -20.40 -9.30
C LYS A 86 -16.29 -19.56 -10.55
N THR A 87 -16.37 -18.24 -10.40
CA THR A 87 -16.78 -17.31 -11.44
C THR A 87 -15.68 -16.28 -11.67
N ASN A 88 -15.41 -15.94 -12.93
CA ASN A 88 -14.34 -15.02 -13.31
C ASN A 88 -14.84 -13.56 -13.31
N ILE A 89 -15.55 -13.17 -12.26
CA ILE A 89 -16.05 -11.79 -12.12
C ILE A 89 -14.92 -10.90 -11.62
N ASP A 90 -14.66 -9.82 -12.35
CA ASP A 90 -13.71 -8.81 -11.91
C ASP A 90 -14.40 -7.82 -10.95
N ILE A 91 -14.26 -8.13 -9.66
CA ILE A 91 -14.83 -7.38 -8.53
C ILE A 91 -14.36 -5.91 -8.54
N LYS A 92 -13.17 -5.60 -9.09
CA LYS A 92 -12.63 -4.24 -9.09
C LYS A 92 -13.31 -3.33 -10.11
N THR A 93 -13.96 -3.91 -11.11
CA THR A 93 -14.62 -3.15 -12.19
C THR A 93 -16.11 -2.91 -11.97
N LEU A 94 -16.68 -3.48 -10.90
CA LEU A 94 -18.11 -3.33 -10.61
C LEU A 94 -18.43 -1.90 -10.18
N ASP A 95 -19.58 -1.39 -10.63
CA ASP A 95 -20.12 -0.14 -10.12
C ASP A 95 -20.76 -0.36 -8.74
N TYR A 96 -20.01 -0.10 -7.67
CA TYR A 96 -20.49 -0.25 -6.30
C TYR A 96 -21.65 0.68 -5.92
N LYS A 97 -21.85 1.80 -6.63
CA LYS A 97 -23.04 2.66 -6.40
C LYS A 97 -24.31 1.99 -6.89
N ASN A 98 -24.19 1.12 -7.91
CA ASN A 98 -25.30 0.35 -8.48
C ASN A 98 -24.97 -1.16 -8.51
N LEU A 99 -24.41 -1.67 -7.41
CA LEU A 99 -23.78 -3.01 -7.35
C LEU A 99 -24.68 -4.10 -7.93
N ARG A 100 -25.96 -4.14 -7.52
CA ARG A 100 -26.94 -5.10 -8.01
C ARG A 100 -27.08 -5.09 -9.53
N LYS A 101 -27.20 -3.91 -10.14
CA LYS A 101 -27.31 -3.76 -11.60
C LYS A 101 -26.02 -4.19 -12.30
N SER A 102 -24.87 -3.85 -11.71
CA SER A 102 -23.56 -4.24 -12.24
C SER A 102 -23.39 -5.76 -12.24
N ILE A 103 -23.82 -6.44 -11.17
CA ILE A 103 -23.79 -7.91 -11.08
C ILE A 103 -24.77 -8.52 -12.10
N LEU A 104 -26.00 -8.00 -12.21
CA LEU A 104 -26.97 -8.49 -13.18
C LEU A 104 -26.45 -8.39 -14.62
N ALA A 105 -25.86 -7.25 -14.99
CA ALA A 105 -25.26 -7.06 -16.32
C ALA A 105 -24.13 -8.07 -16.59
N PHE A 106 -23.33 -8.41 -15.58
CA PHE A 106 -22.34 -9.47 -15.67
C PHE A 106 -22.99 -10.85 -15.86
N LEU A 107 -24.01 -11.19 -15.06
CA LEU A 107 -24.71 -12.48 -15.15
C LEU A 107 -25.37 -12.67 -16.52
N ASP A 108 -26.00 -11.62 -17.04
CA ASP A 108 -26.63 -11.62 -18.37
C ASP A 108 -25.59 -11.85 -19.47
N LYS A 109 -24.43 -11.18 -19.38
CA LYS A 109 -23.32 -11.36 -20.33
C LYS A 109 -22.76 -12.79 -20.31
N GLU A 110 -22.65 -13.38 -19.13
CA GLU A 110 -22.10 -14.73 -18.93
C GLU A 110 -23.16 -15.84 -19.06
N GLY A 111 -24.44 -15.50 -19.29
CA GLY A 111 -25.54 -16.47 -19.38
C GLY A 111 -25.77 -17.25 -18.08
N LEU A 112 -25.49 -16.64 -16.92
CA LEU A 112 -25.61 -17.29 -15.62
C LEU A 112 -27.04 -17.20 -15.09
N ALA A 113 -27.60 -18.36 -14.77
CA ALA A 113 -28.91 -18.43 -14.15
C ALA A 113 -28.89 -17.93 -12.70
N PHE A 114 -29.86 -17.09 -12.36
CA PHE A 114 -30.10 -16.59 -11.01
C PHE A 114 -31.59 -16.60 -10.73
N GLU A 115 -31.95 -16.77 -9.46
CA GLU A 115 -33.32 -16.74 -8.98
C GLU A 115 -33.36 -15.90 -7.71
N PRO A 116 -33.83 -14.64 -7.78
CA PRO A 116 -33.78 -13.75 -6.64
C PRO A 116 -34.56 -14.38 -5.49
N ILE A 117 -33.90 -14.52 -4.34
CA ILE A 117 -34.54 -15.07 -3.16
C ILE A 117 -35.69 -14.12 -2.81
N SER A 118 -36.91 -14.65 -2.72
CA SER A 118 -38.07 -13.87 -2.28
C SER A 118 -37.92 -13.58 -0.80
N ILE A 119 -37.20 -12.50 -0.48
CA ILE A 119 -37.06 -12.01 0.87
C ILE A 119 -38.39 -11.36 1.21
N ASN A 120 -39.27 -12.09 1.91
CA ASN A 120 -40.25 -11.43 2.75
C ASN A 120 -39.47 -10.41 3.60
N PRO A 121 -39.91 -9.15 3.73
CA PRO A 121 -39.22 -8.15 4.54
C PRO A 121 -39.34 -8.51 6.03
N VAL A 122 -38.69 -9.58 6.44
CA VAL A 122 -38.53 -9.98 7.82
C VAL A 122 -37.62 -8.92 8.42
N ASN A 123 -38.21 -8.16 9.34
CA ASN A 123 -37.55 -7.16 10.18
C ASN A 123 -36.10 -7.55 10.47
N ARG A 124 -35.15 -6.98 9.73
CA ARG A 124 -33.80 -6.76 10.26
C ARG A 124 -34.01 -5.81 11.43
N LYS A 125 -34.12 -6.35 12.64
CA LYS A 125 -33.76 -5.58 13.83
C LYS A 125 -32.28 -5.26 13.63
N ILE A 126 -32.06 -4.03 13.20
CA ILE A 126 -30.76 -3.38 13.26
C ILE A 126 -30.42 -3.36 14.75
N ASP A 127 -29.36 -4.07 15.15
CA ASP A 127 -28.77 -3.87 16.48
C ASP A 127 -28.38 -2.40 16.58
N SER A 128 -29.18 -1.66 17.35
CA SER A 128 -29.23 -0.20 17.38
C SER A 128 -28.23 0.39 18.37
N ASP A 129 -26.96 0.01 18.25
CA ASP A 129 -25.88 0.68 18.99
C ASP A 129 -25.11 1.71 18.15
N ASN A 130 -25.67 2.11 17.00
CA ASN A 130 -25.22 3.32 16.32
C ASN A 130 -26.42 4.24 16.03
N LYS A 131 -26.66 5.16 16.98
CA LYS A 131 -27.67 6.22 16.91
C LYS A 131 -27.40 7.13 15.70
N VAL A 132 -28.11 6.93 14.59
CA VAL A 132 -28.41 8.02 13.64
C VAL A 132 -29.82 7.82 13.08
N ASN A 133 -30.78 8.58 13.64
CA ASN A 133 -32.14 8.88 13.20
C ASN A 133 -32.80 7.97 12.13
N ASN A 134 -33.71 7.11 12.59
CA ASN A 134 -34.61 6.34 11.74
C ASN A 134 -35.63 7.26 11.05
N VAL A 135 -35.40 7.56 9.78
CA VAL A 135 -36.47 7.97 8.86
C VAL A 135 -36.84 6.78 8.00
N ARG A 136 -38.09 6.31 8.12
CA ARG A 136 -38.62 5.21 7.31
C ARG A 136 -39.44 5.80 6.16
N ILE A 137 -39.02 5.52 4.92
CA ILE A 137 -39.78 5.89 3.71
C ILE A 137 -40.52 4.66 3.23
N VAL A 138 -41.85 4.74 3.17
CA VAL A 138 -42.70 3.73 2.54
C VAL A 138 -43.60 4.47 1.55
N ASN A 139 -43.54 4.08 0.28
CA ASN A 139 -44.29 4.70 -0.83
C ASN A 139 -44.18 6.23 -0.91
N GLY A 140 -42.98 6.78 -0.69
CA GLY A 140 -42.71 8.21 -0.88
C GLY A 140 -43.19 9.14 0.24
N ILE A 141 -43.77 8.62 1.33
CA ILE A 141 -44.13 9.41 2.50
C ILE A 141 -43.12 9.15 3.62
N VAL A 142 -42.59 10.24 4.18
CA VAL A 142 -41.75 10.23 5.38
C VAL A 142 -42.64 10.31 6.60
N ILE A 143 -42.64 9.27 7.44
CA ILE A 143 -43.30 9.29 8.75
C ILE A 143 -42.21 9.41 9.81
N LYS A 144 -42.39 10.37 10.72
CA LYS A 144 -41.46 10.71 11.81
C LYS A 144 -41.78 9.92 13.07
#